data_AF-A0A2I1IKT4-F1
#
_entry.id   AF-A0A2I1IKT4-F1
#
_cell.length_a   1.000
_cell.length_b   1.000
_cell.length_c   1.000
_cell.angle_alpha   90.00
_cell.angle_beta   90.00
_cell.angle_gamma   90.00
#
_symmetry.space_group_name_H-M   'P 1'
#
loop_
_entity.id
_entity.type
_entity.pdbx_description
1 polymer ?
#
loop_
_entity_poly.entity_id
_entity_poly.type
_entity_poly.pdbx_seq_one_letter_code
_entity_poly.pdbx_strand_id
1 'polypeptide(L)' 'MYGNWCGPGYSGPGKPIDKLDTACMHHDKCYGKKGYLNCKCDQQLIDEINRNFSKMKKKEKAFAVAVKAYFIAQKAWCKK' A
#
# COMPACT_ATOMS: atom_id res chain seq x y z
N MET A 1 10.61 2.09 -4.36
CA MET A 1 9.54 2.21 -5.38
C MET A 1 9.31 0.84 -5.99
N TYR A 2 8.07 0.51 -6.31
CA TYR A 2 7.70 -0.81 -6.80
C TYR A 2 6.47 -0.74 -7.72
N GLY A 3 6.52 -1.46 -8.83
CA GLY A 3 5.41 -1.51 -9.79
C GLY A 3 5.06 -0.15 -10.39
N ASN A 4 3.77 0.09 -10.58
CA ASN A 4 3.21 1.32 -11.15
C ASN A 4 2.54 2.22 -10.09
N TRP A 5 2.34 1.70 -8.87
CA TRP A 5 1.51 2.34 -7.84
C TRP A 5 2.15 2.40 -6.44
N CYS A 6 3.28 1.74 -6.18
CA CYS A 6 3.89 1.78 -4.86
C CYS A 6 5.07 2.78 -4.77
N GLY A 7 4.81 3.98 -4.25
CA GLY A 7 5.81 4.95 -3.79
C GLY A 7 5.63 6.37 -4.34
N PRO A 8 6.45 7.34 -3.91
CA PRO A 8 6.37 8.71 -4.42
C PRO A 8 6.59 8.78 -5.93
N GLY A 9 5.65 9.40 -6.66
CA GLY A 9 5.67 9.47 -8.12
C GLY A 9 5.14 8.22 -8.83
N TYR A 10 4.63 7.24 -8.08
CA TYR A 10 4.06 6.00 -8.60
C TYR A 10 2.59 5.93 -8.20
N SER A 11 1.70 6.49 -9.04
CA SER A 11 0.24 6.48 -8.81
C SER A 11 -0.54 6.27 -10.10
N GLY A 12 -0.08 5.30 -10.91
CA GLY A 12 -0.64 4.99 -12.23
C GLY A 12 -0.04 5.84 -13.36
N PRO A 13 -0.64 5.82 -14.56
CA PRO A 13 -1.92 5.19 -14.96
C PRO A 13 -1.82 3.70 -15.34
N GLY A 14 -0.63 3.09 -15.27
CA GLY A 14 -0.42 1.69 -15.68
C GLY A 14 -1.24 0.66 -14.88
N LYS A 15 -1.52 -0.51 -15.47
CA LYS A 15 -2.16 -1.62 -14.73
C LYS A 15 -1.23 -2.09 -13.59
N PRO A 16 -1.75 -2.43 -12.41
CA PRO A 16 -0.91 -2.97 -11.35
C PRO A 16 -0.27 -4.28 -11.79
N ILE A 17 1.01 -4.48 -11.46
CA ILE A 17 1.79 -5.63 -11.95
C ILE A 17 1.66 -6.88 -11.08
N ASP A 18 1.22 -6.74 -9.82
CA ASP A 18 0.98 -7.85 -8.89
C ASP A 18 0.02 -7.44 -7.74
N LYS A 19 -0.05 -8.25 -6.66
CA LYS A 19 -0.97 -8.03 -5.54
C LYS A 19 -0.56 -6.86 -4.68
N LEU A 20 0.74 -6.67 -4.44
CA LEU A 20 1.23 -5.50 -3.73
C LEU A 20 0.92 -4.22 -4.50
N ASP A 21 1.23 -4.20 -5.80
CA ASP A 21 0.98 -3.04 -6.67
C ASP A 21 -0.52 -2.73 -6.77
N THR A 22 -1.37 -3.77 -6.76
CA THR A 22 -2.83 -3.60 -6.68
C THR A 22 -3.27 -2.95 -5.37
N ALA A 23 -2.68 -3.36 -4.24
CA ALA A 23 -2.98 -2.78 -2.93
C ALA A 23 -2.56 -1.30 -2.85
N CYS A 24 -1.40 -0.95 -3.42
CA CYS A 24 -0.96 0.44 -3.52
C CYS A 24 -1.89 1.25 -4.44
N MET A 25 -2.35 0.69 -5.56
CA MET A 25 -3.35 1.36 -6.41
C MET A 25 -4.63 1.71 -5.64
N HIS A 26 -5.13 0.79 -4.81
CA HIS A 26 -6.30 1.06 -3.98
C HIS A 26 -6.03 2.11 -2.92
N HIS A 27 -4.83 2.11 -2.32
CA HIS A 27 -4.38 3.11 -1.35
C HIS A 27 -4.33 4.51 -1.97
N ASP A 28 -3.69 4.67 -3.12
CA ASP A 28 -3.61 5.93 -3.86
C ASP A 28 -5.00 6.48 -4.21
N LYS A 29 -5.88 5.60 -4.72
CA LYS A 29 -7.28 5.96 -5.01
C LYS A 29 -8.04 6.36 -3.75
N CYS A 30 -7.73 5.75 -2.60
CA CYS A 30 -8.33 6.12 -1.31
C CYS A 30 -7.84 7.50 -0.86
N TYR A 31 -6.54 7.77 -0.93
CA TYR A 31 -5.97 9.09 -0.66
C TYR A 31 -6.53 10.17 -1.58
N GLY A 32 -6.65 9.91 -2.89
CA GLY A 32 -7.26 10.85 -3.82
C GLY A 32 -8.71 11.22 -3.49
N LYS A 33 -9.44 10.35 -2.78
CA LYS A 33 -10.82 10.58 -2.34
C LYS A 33 -10.95 11.15 -0.93
N LYS A 34 -10.04 10.80 -0.02
CA LYS A 34 -10.18 11.06 1.43
C LYS A 34 -9.10 11.98 2.00
N GLY A 35 -8.16 12.43 1.17
CA GLY A 35 -6.99 13.19 1.58
C GLY A 35 -5.82 12.30 2.00
N TYR A 36 -4.63 12.89 1.97
CA TYR A 36 -3.39 12.27 2.44
C TYR A 36 -3.40 12.05 3.95
N LEU A 37 -2.59 11.09 4.42
CA LEU A 37 -2.49 10.70 5.84
C LEU A 37 -3.80 10.18 6.44
N ASN A 38 -4.73 9.74 5.58
CA ASN A 38 -5.99 9.19 6.04
C ASN A 38 -5.79 7.78 6.63
N CYS A 39 -5.94 7.68 7.95
CA CYS A 39 -5.74 6.46 8.72
C CYS A 39 -6.56 5.24 8.24
N LYS A 40 -7.75 5.47 7.64
CA LYS A 40 -8.58 4.38 7.10
C LYS A 40 -7.98 3.83 5.80
N CYS A 41 -7.39 4.69 4.97
CA CYS A 41 -6.68 4.27 3.78
C CYS A 41 -5.44 3.45 4.15
N ASP A 42 -4.65 3.90 5.13
CA ASP A 42 -3.45 3.19 5.57
C ASP A 42 -3.78 1.82 6.17
N GLN A 43 -4.85 1.74 6.97
CA GLN A 43 -5.32 0.46 7.49
C GLN A 43 -5.79 -0.47 6.37
N GLN A 44 -6.53 0.05 5.39
CA GLN A 44 -6.98 -0.74 4.24
C GLN A 44 -5.79 -1.35 3.49
N LEU A 45 -4.72 -0.58 3.25
CA LEU A 45 -3.50 -1.07 2.63
C LEU A 45 -2.86 -2.21 3.44
N ILE A 46 -2.72 -2.03 4.75
CA ILE A 46 -2.17 -3.06 5.65
C ILE A 46 -3.01 -4.35 5.58
N ASP A 47 -4.33 -4.24 5.58
CA ASP A 47 -5.23 -5.39 5.52
C ASP A 47 -5.17 -6.11 4.17
N GLU A 48 -5.08 -5.36 3.07
CA GLU A 48 -4.90 -5.95 1.73
C GLU A 48 -3.57 -6.69 1.59
N ILE A 49 -2.49 -6.14 2.15
CA ILE A 49 -1.19 -6.80 2.21
C ILE A 49 -1.31 -8.11 2.99
N ASN A 50 -1.91 -8.10 4.20
CA ASN A 50 -2.07 -9.30 5.02
C ASN A 50 -2.88 -10.39 4.32
N ARG A 51 -4.02 -10.03 3.72
CA ARG A 51 -4.90 -10.97 3.02
C ARG A 51 -4.22 -11.66 1.82
N ASN A 52 -3.30 -10.96 1.16
CA ASN A 52 -2.64 -11.47 -0.05
C ASN A 52 -1.23 -11.98 0.19
N PHE A 53 -0.64 -11.78 1.38
CA PHE A 53 0.77 -12.04 1.64
C PHE A 53 1.20 -13.46 1.26
N SER A 54 0.38 -14.48 1.58
CA SER A 54 0.68 -15.87 1.24
C SER A 54 0.76 -16.13 -0.28
N LYS A 55 0.07 -15.32 -1.09
CA LYS A 55 -0.01 -15.42 -2.56
C LYS A 55 1.07 -14.62 -3.28
N MET A 56 1.87 -13.83 -2.55
CA MET A 56 2.90 -12.96 -3.12
C MET A 56 4.19 -13.74 -3.45
N LYS A 57 4.90 -13.29 -4.50
CA LYS A 57 6.24 -13.82 -4.86
C LYS A 57 7.31 -13.33 -3.87
N LYS A 58 8.51 -13.94 -3.85
CA LYS A 58 9.58 -13.57 -2.90
C LYS A 58 9.94 -12.08 -2.92
N LYS A 59 10.15 -11.49 -4.10
CA LYS A 59 10.46 -10.06 -4.27
C LYS A 59 9.30 -9.19 -3.78
N GLU A 60 8.09 -9.49 -4.22
CA GLU A 60 6.86 -8.81 -3.81
C GLU A 60 6.66 -8.84 -2.29
N LYS A 61 6.90 -9.99 -1.62
CA LYS A 61 6.84 -10.12 -0.16
C LYS A 61 7.81 -9.19 0.54
N ALA A 62 9.06 -9.09 0.07
CA ALA A 62 10.05 -8.21 0.68
C ALA A 62 9.61 -6.74 0.64
N PHE A 63 9.08 -6.29 -0.51
CA PHE A 63 8.51 -4.94 -0.63
C PHE A 63 7.24 -4.78 0.21
N ALA A 64 6.37 -5.79 0.28
CA ALA A 64 5.15 -5.75 1.06
C ALA A 64 5.44 -5.61 2.56
N VAL A 65 6.49 -6.27 3.07
CA VAL A 65 6.98 -6.09 4.45
C VAL A 65 7.41 -4.65 4.69
N ALA A 66 8.22 -4.07 3.78
CA ALA A 66 8.69 -2.69 3.92
C ALA A 66 7.54 -1.66 3.88
N VAL A 67 6.62 -1.80 2.91
CA VAL A 67 5.43 -0.94 2.78
C VAL A 67 4.56 -1.04 4.02
N LYS A 68 4.25 -2.27 4.47
CA LYS A 68 3.44 -2.50 5.67
C LYS A 68 4.10 -1.88 6.90
N ALA A 69 5.41 -2.04 7.09
CA ALA A 69 6.12 -1.47 8.23
C ALA A 69 6.04 0.06 8.26
N TYR A 70 6.22 0.71 7.11
CA TYR A 70 6.07 2.17 6.98
C TYR A 70 4.68 2.63 7.41
N PHE A 71 3.62 2.02 6.88
CA PHE A 71 2.25 2.44 7.19
C PHE A 71 1.80 2.04 8.61
N ILE A 72 2.37 1.00 9.22
CA ILE A 72 2.21 0.74 10.66
C ILE A 72 2.77 1.90 11.47
N ALA A 73 3.97 2.39 11.13
CA ALA A 73 4.60 3.51 11.82
C ALA A 73 3.84 4.83 11.58
N GLN A 74 3.42 5.11 10.34
CA GLN A 74 2.61 6.29 10.00
C GLN A 74 1.25 6.26 10.72
N LYS A 75 0.60 5.10 10.82
CA LYS A 75 -0.68 4.98 11.54
C LYS A 75 -0.52 5.12 13.05
N ALA A 76 0.69 5.08 13.63
CA ALA A 76 0.88 5.31 15.06
C ALA A 76 0.35 6.69 15.51
N TRP A 77 0.39 7.69 14.62
CA TRP A 77 -0.14 9.02 14.85
C TRP A 77 -1.68 9.09 14.88
N CYS A 78 -2.37 8.09 14.34
CA CYS A 78 -3.83 8.00 14.29
C CYS A 78 -4.48 7.48 15.58
N LYS A 79 -3.67 6.96 16.51
CA LYS A 79 -4.13 6.40 17.79
C LYS A 79 -3.94 7.35 18.97
N LYS A 80 -3.40 8.55 18.72
CA LYS A 80 -3.43 9.68 19.65
C LYS A 80 -4.70 10.48 19.41
#